data_AF-A0A0G2AVH9-F1
#
_entry.id   AF-A0A0G2AVH9-F1
#
_cell.length_a   1.000
_cell.length_b   1.000
_cell.length_c   1.000
_cell.angle_alpha   90.00
_cell.angle_beta   90.00
_cell.angle_gamma   90.00
#
_symmetry.space_group_name_H-M   'P 1'
#
loop_
_entity.id
_entity.type
_entity.pdbx_description
1 polymer ?
#
loop_
_entity_poly.entity_id
_entity_poly.type
_entity_poly.pdbx_seq_one_letter_code
_entity_poly.pdbx_strand_id
1 'polypeptide(L)' 'KRGRIESITDRMSLKVIDAKVPLSEMFGYVTTLRSATEGRASYTMEFDHYEEVPANIAELIKEGKK' A
#
# COMPACT_ATOMS: atom_id res chain seq x y z
N LYS A 1 0.71 7.67 1.39
CA LYS A 1 0.29 6.27 1.62
C LYS A 1 1.04 5.76 2.82
N ARG A 2 0.34 5.35 3.87
CA ARG A 2 0.85 4.90 5.17
C ARG A 2 1.41 3.47 5.07
N GLY A 3 2.24 3.24 4.07
CA GLY A 3 2.94 1.98 3.88
C GLY A 3 4.21 1.96 4.72
N ARG A 4 4.43 0.87 5.46
CA ARG A 4 5.73 0.58 6.08
C ARG A 4 6.51 -0.28 5.11
N ILE A 5 7.68 0.20 4.69
CA ILE A 5 8.59 -0.57 3.84
C ILE A 5 9.34 -1.53 4.76
N GLU A 6 9.22 -2.82 4.48
CA GLU A 6 9.89 -3.89 5.23
C GLU A 6 11.27 -4.16 4.61
N SER A 7 11.33 -4.27 3.28
CA SER A 7 12.58 -4.51 2.55
C SER A 7 12.61 -3.83 1.20
N ILE A 8 13.82 -3.40 0.82
CA ILE A 8 14.14 -2.96 -0.54
C ILE A 8 15.30 -3.83 -1.01
N THR A 9 15.05 -4.62 -2.05
CA THR A 9 16.05 -5.51 -2.64
C THR A 9 16.28 -5.12 -4.09
N ASP A 10 17.54 -4.97 -4.49
CA ASP A 10 17.91 -4.79 -5.90
C ASP A 10 18.06 -6.16 -6.58
N ARG A 11 17.25 -6.43 -7.60
CA ARG A 11 17.34 -7.59 -8.47
C ARG A 11 17.73 -7.13 -9.87
N MET A 12 19.03 -7.23 -10.20
CA MET A 12 19.61 -6.76 -11.46
C MET A 12 19.28 -5.29 -11.74
N SER A 13 18.31 -5.03 -12.63
CA SER A 13 17.87 -3.69 -13.02
C SER A 13 16.49 -3.32 -12.45
N LEU A 14 15.95 -4.14 -11.55
CA LEU A 14 14.65 -3.95 -10.91
C LEU A 14 14.82 -3.79 -9.40
N LYS A 15 14.12 -2.83 -8.81
CA LYS A 15 13.96 -2.72 -7.35
C LYS A 15 12.70 -3.46 -6.94
N VAL A 16 12.86 -4.45 -6.06
CA VAL A 16 11.76 -5.14 -5.40
C VAL A 16 11.55 -4.46 -4.05
N ILE A 17 10.33 -3.98 -3.81
CA ILE A 17 9.95 -3.26 -2.59
C ILE A 17 8.86 -4.08 -1.91
N ASP A 18 9.18 -4.62 -0.75
CA ASP A 18 8.19 -5.28 0.11
C ASP A 18 7.72 -4.27 1.15
N ALA A 19 6.42 -4.02 1.18
CA ALA A 19 5.84 -3.05 2.10
C ALA A 19 4.48 -3.54 2.58
N LYS A 20 4.21 -3.33 3.87
CA LYS A 20 2.88 -3.51 4.45
C LYS A 20 2.12 -2.21 4.35
N VAL A 21 0.99 -2.22 3.65
CA VAL A 21 0.14 -1.04 3.44
C VAL A 21 -1.30 -1.38 3.81
N PRO A 22 -2.01 -0.51 4.54
CA PRO A 22 -3.44 -0.69 4.77
C PRO A 22 -4.19 -0.78 3.44
N LEU A 23 -5.01 -1.82 3.27
CA LEU A 23 -5.76 -2.03 2.04
C LEU A 23 -6.71 -0.85 1.72
N SER A 24 -7.20 -0.16 2.74
CA SER A 24 -8.03 1.05 2.61
C SER A 24 -7.34 2.17 1.80
N GLU A 25 -6.01 2.25 1.83
CA GLU A 25 -5.23 3.27 1.10
C GLU A 25 -4.76 2.79 -0.29
N MET A 26 -5.02 1.54 -0.63
CA MET A 26 -4.61 0.95 -1.91
C MET A 26 -5.60 1.24 -3.04
N PHE A 27 -6.77 1.80 -2.74
CA PHE A 27 -7.69 2.32 -3.75
C PHE A 27 -6.97 3.34 -4.65
N GLY A 28 -6.97 3.09 -5.96
CA GLY A 28 -6.27 3.93 -6.95
C GLY A 28 -4.75 3.75 -7.01
N TYR A 29 -4.15 2.81 -6.25
CA TYR A 29 -2.70 2.57 -6.30
C TYR A 29 -2.21 2.13 -7.68
N VAL A 30 -3.00 1.35 -8.42
CA VAL A 30 -2.68 0.94 -9.80
C VAL A 30 -2.34 2.15 -10.68
N THR A 31 -3.19 3.17 -10.66
CA THR A 31 -3.04 4.36 -11.51
C THR A 31 -1.81 5.17 -11.10
N THR A 32 -1.60 5.37 -9.81
CA THR A 32 -0.42 6.06 -9.29
C THR A 32 0.87 5.32 -9.65
N LEU A 33 0.91 4.00 -9.48
CA LEU A 33 2.09 3.17 -9.77
C LEU A 33 2.42 3.21 -11.27
N ARG A 34 1.41 3.07 -12.13
CA ARG A 34 1.58 3.16 -13.58
C ARG A 34 2.12 4.52 -13.99
N SER A 35 1.57 5.60 -13.43
CA SER A 35 2.07 6.95 -13.71
C SER A 35 3.50 7.17 -13.23
N ALA A 36 3.87 6.66 -12.05
CA ALA A 36 5.21 6.84 -11.47
C ALA A 36 6.30 6.01 -12.16
N THR A 37 5.93 4.89 -12.80
CA THR A 37 6.88 3.93 -13.38
C THR A 37 6.77 3.85 -14.90
N GLU A 38 6.04 4.79 -15.49
CA GLU A 38 5.72 4.82 -16.93
C GLU A 38 5.10 3.50 -17.42
N GLY A 39 4.36 2.83 -16.54
CA GLY A 39 3.71 1.55 -16.81
C GLY A 39 4.62 0.32 -16.83
N ARG A 40 5.86 0.43 -16.36
CA ARG A 40 6.82 -0.69 -16.31
C ARG A 40 6.76 -1.51 -15.02
N ALA A 41 6.25 -0.95 -13.93
CA ALA A 41 6.17 -1.69 -12.67
C ALA A 41 4.98 -2.62 -12.62
N SER A 42 5.19 -3.74 -11.95
CA SER A 42 4.16 -4.70 -11.56
C SER A 42 4.12 -4.78 -10.04
N TYR A 43 2.95 -5.05 -9.49
CA TYR A 43 2.78 -5.24 -8.04
C TYR A 43 1.83 -6.41 -7.80
N THR A 44 1.98 -7.05 -6.66
CA THR A 44 1.08 -8.07 -6.13
C THR A 44 0.59 -7.60 -4.76
N MET A 45 -0.66 -7.89 -4.43
CA MET A 45 -1.23 -7.61 -3.11
C MET A 45 -1.81 -8.91 -2.57
N GLU A 46 -1.34 -9.31 -1.39
CA GLU A 46 -1.84 -10.47 -0.67
C GLU A 46 -2.19 -10.04 0.76
N PHE A 47 -3.20 -10.69 1.33
CA PHE A 47 -3.59 -10.45 2.72
C PHE A 47 -2.56 -11.07 3.66
N ASP A 48 -2.05 -10.29 4.61
CA ASP A 48 -1.06 -10.74 5.61
C ASP A 48 -1.73 -10.90 7.00
N HIS A 49 -2.26 -9.82 7.59
CA HIS A 49 -2.92 -9.83 8.90
C HIS A 49 -3.85 -8.63 9.12
N TYR A 50 -4.59 -8.65 10.24
CA TYR A 50 -5.33 -7.51 10.76
C TYR A 50 -4.51 -6.78 11.83
N GLU A 51 -4.43 -5.46 11.74
CA GLU A 51 -3.78 -4.58 12.73
C GLU A 51 -4.81 -3.57 13.25
N GLU A 52 -4.66 -3.12 14.50
CA GLU A 52 -5.51 -2.07 15.05
C GLU A 52 -5.34 -0.76 14.27
N VAL A 53 -6.47 -0.18 13.87
CA VAL A 53 -6.49 1.13 13.23
C VAL A 53 -6.25 2.21 14.28
N PRO A 54 -5.49 3.27 13.99
CA PRO A 54 -5.33 4.38 14.91
C PRO A 54 -6.68 5.03 15.24
N ALA A 55 -6.82 5.56 16.46
CA ALA A 55 -8.05 6.18 16.96
C ALA A 55 -8.67 7.20 15.98
N ASN A 56 -7.85 7.99 15.28
CA ASN A 56 -8.32 8.98 14.30
C ASN A 56 -9.13 8.35 13.14
N ILE A 57 -8.77 7.14 12.69
CA ILE A 57 -9.51 6.42 11.65
C ILE A 57 -10.64 5.59 12.26
N ALA A 58 -10.45 5.07 13.47
CA ALA A 58 -11.49 4.33 14.18
C ALA A 58 -12.75 5.18 14.38
N GLU A 59 -12.59 6.46 14.74
CA GLU A 59 -13.71 7.39 14.89
C GLU A 59 -14.39 7.70 13.55
N LEU A 60 -13.63 7.92 12.47
CA LEU A 60 -14.16 8.08 11.10
C LEU A 60 -14.99 6.88 10.64
N ILE A 61 -14.53 5.65 10.94
CA ILE A 61 -15.26 4.42 10.64
C ILE A 61 -16.55 4.33 11.49
N LYS A 62 -16.49 4.69 12.78
CA LYS A 62 -17.67 4.72 13.66
C LYS A 62 -18.71 5.76 13.21
N GLU A 63 -18.28 6.92 12.73
CA GLU A 63 -19.15 7.98 12.21
C GLU A 63 -19.77 7.65 10.84
N GLY A 64 -19.39 6.51 10.22
CA GLY A 64 -20.00 6.01 8.99
C GLY A 64 -19.69 6.85 7.75
N LYS A 65 -18.73 7.78 7.82
CA LYS A 65 -18.25 8.54 6.66
C LYS A 65 -17.21 7.71 5.92
N LYS A 66 -17.67 7.11 4.82
CA LYS A 66 -16.86 6.44 3.79
C LYS A 66 -15.74 7.32 3.28
#